data_AF-A0A9E3KLS6-F1
#
_entry.id   AF-A0A9E3KLS6-F1
#
_cell.length_a   1.000
_cell.length_b   1.000
_cell.length_c   1.000
_cell.angle_alpha   90.00
_cell.angle_beta   90.00
_cell.angle_gamma   90.00
#
_symmetry.space_group_name_H-M   'P 1'
#
loop_
_entity.id
_entity.type
_entity.pdbx_description
1 polymer ?
#
loop_
_entity_poly.entity_id
_entity_poly.type
_entity_poly.pdbx_seq_one_letter_code
_entity_poly.pdbx_strand_id
1 'polypeptide(L)'
;MKSQIPLFILSLAIVIMVAGCQSIREMHYFKDKAGNPPNYYRLQIKGHAFLTSSRYLSGNFDEEAVNYYFGEIEQPQSVKFESKQLDSKQPNQGIEPIGSDGKKFVLMLSTNSDAISTAFGNFVESKETQLYLARIINRDKLIELEEMKVSENAEMKRRNRMIILGENYLNSITVSESPESIRIKLLAYLNATAEYFGNPQNFTDLGVAQKWFMDNRNSLINR
;
A
#
# COMPACT_ATOMS: atom_id res chain seq x y z
N MET A 1 31.19 65.19 27.10
CA MET A 1 29.74 64.94 26.91
C MET A 1 29.56 63.48 26.53
N LYS A 2 28.98 62.65 27.40
CA LYS A 2 28.66 61.25 27.07
C LYS A 2 27.41 61.25 26.21
N SER A 3 27.53 60.87 24.93
CA SER A 3 26.41 60.71 24.01
C SER A 3 25.56 59.53 24.49
N GLN A 4 24.42 59.83 25.12
CA GLN A 4 23.39 58.84 25.37
C GLN A 4 22.60 58.67 24.08
N ILE A 5 23.05 57.79 23.19
CA ILE A 5 22.19 57.29 22.13
C ILE A 5 21.01 56.61 22.85
N PRO A 6 19.77 57.08 22.69
CA PRO A 6 18.64 56.54 23.41
C PRO A 6 18.48 55.07 23.01
N LEU A 7 18.53 54.19 24.02
CA LEU A 7 18.43 52.73 23.90
C LEU A 7 17.29 52.28 22.97
N PHE A 8 16.23 53.08 22.87
CA PHE A 8 15.09 52.90 21.99
C PHE A 8 15.43 52.88 20.48
N ILE A 9 16.35 53.74 20.03
CA ILE A 9 16.77 53.78 18.63
C ILE A 9 17.55 52.52 18.28
N LEU A 10 18.38 52.02 19.20
CA LEU A 10 19.12 50.78 19.02
C LEU A 10 18.18 49.56 18.98
N SER A 11 17.17 49.49 19.87
CA SER A 11 16.18 48.41 19.83
C SER A 11 15.35 48.42 18.57
N LEU A 12 14.94 49.60 18.08
CA LEU A 12 14.17 49.73 16.85
C LEU A 12 15.00 49.32 15.62
N ALA A 13 16.28 49.71 15.58
CA ALA A 13 17.19 49.30 14.50
C ALA A 13 17.40 47.78 14.47
N ILE A 14 17.50 47.13 15.63
CA ILE A 14 17.62 45.66 15.73
C ILE A 14 16.33 44.98 15.26
N VAL A 15 15.15 45.46 15.64
CA VAL A 15 13.86 44.88 15.19
C VAL A 15 13.69 44.99 13.67
N ILE A 16 14.10 46.11 13.06
CA ILE A 16 14.05 46.30 11.60
C ILE A 16 15.05 45.37 10.89
N MET A 17 16.22 45.13 11.47
CA MET A 17 17.21 44.20 10.90
C MET A 17 16.80 42.72 10.99
N VAL A 18 15.96 42.36 11.97
CA VAL A 18 15.46 40.97 12.13
C VAL A 18 14.19 40.71 11.30
N ALA A 19 13.50 41.75 10.83
CA ALA A 19 12.41 41.62 9.87
C ALA A 19 12.96 41.33 8.45
N GLY A 20 13.45 40.11 8.23
CA GLY A 20 13.89 39.65 6.92
C GLY A 20 12.70 39.58 5.94
N CYS A 21 12.71 40.44 4.93
CA CYS A 21 11.80 40.34 3.79
C CYS A 21 12.37 39.31 2.80
N GLN A 22 11.78 38.11 2.74
CA GLN A 22 12.13 37.15 1.70
C GLN A 22 11.27 37.43 0.46
N SER A 23 11.93 37.66 -0.68
CA SER A 23 11.29 37.80 -1.99
C SER A 23 11.72 36.64 -2.88
N ILE A 24 10.75 35.92 -3.43
CA ILE A 24 10.96 34.79 -4.35
C ILE A 24 10.48 35.20 -5.73
N ARG A 25 11.29 34.93 -6.76
CA ARG A 25 10.91 35.13 -8.16
C ARG A 25 11.45 33.99 -9.02
N GLU A 26 10.56 33.23 -9.62
CA GLU A 26 10.92 32.13 -10.52
C GLU A 26 10.12 32.14 -11.81
N MET A 27 10.69 31.51 -12.84
CA MET A 27 10.13 31.43 -14.18
C MET A 27 10.26 29.99 -14.67
N HIS A 28 9.13 29.36 -14.98
CA HIS A 28 9.05 27.99 -15.49
C HIS A 28 8.36 27.98 -16.85
N TYR A 29 8.83 27.11 -17.74
CA TYR A 29 8.33 27.00 -19.10
C TYR A 29 7.68 25.64 -19.32
N PHE A 30 6.50 25.66 -19.92
CA PHE A 30 5.71 24.48 -20.20
C PHE A 30 5.41 24.43 -21.70
N LYS A 31 5.29 23.22 -22.22
CA LYS A 31 4.99 22.99 -23.64
C LYS A 31 3.73 22.14 -23.74
N ASP A 32 2.80 22.60 -24.55
CA ASP A 32 1.62 21.82 -24.93
C ASP A 32 2.02 20.70 -25.88
N LYS A 33 1.57 19.48 -25.60
CA LYS A 33 1.78 18.32 -26.48
C LYS A 33 0.80 18.29 -27.66
N ALA A 34 -0.30 19.03 -27.59
CA ALA A 34 -1.41 18.92 -28.53
C ALA A 34 -1.35 19.84 -29.75
N GLY A 35 -0.70 20.99 -29.64
CA GLY A 35 -0.62 21.97 -30.73
C GLY A 35 0.36 21.56 -31.83
N ASN A 36 -0.03 21.74 -33.10
CA ASN A 36 0.92 21.80 -34.22
C ASN A 36 0.72 23.13 -34.98
N PRO A 37 1.56 24.16 -34.74
CA PRO A 37 2.75 24.16 -33.88
C PRO A 37 2.42 24.11 -32.37
N PRO A 38 3.34 23.60 -31.52
CA PRO A 38 3.10 23.49 -30.08
C PRO A 38 3.05 24.86 -29.41
N ASN A 39 2.11 25.01 -28.48
CA ASN A 39 2.00 26.20 -27.65
C ASN A 39 3.01 26.14 -26.49
N TYR A 40 3.57 27.30 -26.14
CA TYR A 40 4.49 27.45 -25.02
C TYR A 40 3.86 28.36 -23.97
N TYR A 41 3.83 27.89 -22.73
CA TYR A 41 3.34 28.64 -21.60
C TYR A 41 4.50 29.01 -20.67
N ARG A 42 4.37 30.17 -20.03
CA ARG A 42 5.36 30.68 -19.08
C ARG A 42 4.68 30.94 -17.75
N LEU A 43 5.07 30.19 -16.73
CA LEU A 43 4.63 30.38 -15.36
C LEU A 43 5.63 31.30 -14.66
N GLN A 44 5.16 32.47 -14.23
CA GLN A 44 5.92 33.36 -13.38
C GLN A 44 5.43 33.23 -11.95
N ILE A 45 6.34 32.93 -11.03
CA ILE A 45 6.06 32.81 -9.61
C ILE A 45 6.69 34.01 -8.92
N LYS A 46 5.89 34.72 -8.13
CA LYS A 46 6.34 35.81 -7.27
C LYS A 46 5.78 35.55 -5.87
N GLY A 47 6.65 35.59 -4.88
CA GLY A 47 6.27 35.40 -3.48
C GLY A 47 6.94 36.44 -2.60
N HIS A 48 6.21 36.93 -1.60
CA HIS A 48 6.73 37.80 -0.56
C HIS A 48 6.35 37.20 0.78
N ALA A 49 7.36 36.95 1.62
CA ALA A 49 7.15 36.55 3.01
C ALA A 49 7.67 37.66 3.91
N PHE A 50 6.81 38.09 4.84
CA PHE A 50 7.10 39.16 5.78
C PHE A 50 6.91 38.63 7.20
N LEU A 51 7.92 38.81 8.06
CA LEU A 51 7.91 38.37 9.47
C LEU A 51 7.67 36.87 9.71
N THR A 52 7.76 36.04 8.67
CA THR A 52 7.60 34.58 8.78
C THR A 52 8.77 33.88 8.08
N SER A 53 9.43 32.94 8.76
CA SER A 53 10.36 32.03 8.09
C SER A 53 9.57 31.06 7.22
N SER A 54 9.55 31.28 5.91
CA SER A 54 8.94 30.36 4.95
C SER A 54 9.98 29.93 3.93
N ARG A 55 10.27 28.64 3.83
CA ARG A 55 11.03 28.13 2.67
C ARG A 55 10.04 27.84 1.55
N TYR A 56 10.50 28.19 0.36
CA TYR A 56 9.83 27.91 -0.88
C TYR A 56 10.60 26.80 -1.60
N LEU A 57 9.87 25.80 -2.07
CA LEU A 57 10.39 24.69 -2.85
C LEU A 57 9.58 24.61 -4.16
N SER A 58 10.30 24.54 -5.27
CA SER A 58 9.73 24.24 -6.57
C SER A 58 10.55 23.14 -7.24
N GLY A 59 9.89 22.24 -7.97
CA GLY A 59 10.59 21.15 -8.64
C GLY A 59 9.66 20.20 -9.37
N ASN A 60 10.26 19.32 -10.18
CA ASN A 60 9.56 18.25 -10.86
C ASN A 60 9.72 16.96 -10.04
N PHE A 61 8.60 16.46 -9.51
CA PHE A 61 8.53 15.26 -8.67
C PHE A 61 7.78 14.15 -9.38
N ASP A 62 8.03 12.91 -8.98
CA ASP A 62 7.27 11.75 -9.45
C ASP A 62 5.78 11.90 -9.07
N GLU A 63 4.87 11.67 -10.02
CA GLU A 63 3.43 11.75 -9.81
C GLU A 63 2.96 10.85 -8.66
N GLU A 64 3.54 9.66 -8.52
CA GLU A 64 3.20 8.72 -7.43
C GLU A 64 3.62 9.28 -6.06
N ALA A 65 4.80 9.89 -5.97
CA ALA A 65 5.27 10.50 -4.73
C ALA A 65 4.42 11.70 -4.30
N VAL A 66 3.95 12.49 -5.28
CA VAL A 66 3.04 13.63 -5.03
C VAL A 66 1.69 13.12 -4.55
N ASN A 67 1.08 12.17 -5.26
CA ASN A 67 -0.22 11.61 -4.90
C ASN A 67 -0.19 10.91 -3.54
N TYR A 68 0.90 10.21 -3.22
CA TYR A 68 1.09 9.57 -1.93
C TYR A 68 1.15 10.59 -0.79
N TYR A 69 2.01 11.62 -0.91
CA TYR A 69 2.14 12.64 0.13
C TYR A 69 0.85 13.44 0.36
N PHE A 70 0.16 13.83 -0.71
CA PHE A 70 -1.07 14.63 -0.62
C PHE A 70 -2.34 13.80 -0.42
N GLY A 71 -2.28 12.49 -0.63
CA GLY A 71 -3.38 11.55 -0.48
C GLY A 71 -3.42 10.81 0.87
N GLU A 72 -2.27 10.59 1.52
CA GLU A 72 -2.22 9.87 2.81
C GLU A 72 -2.22 10.78 4.04
N ILE A 73 -1.84 12.05 3.91
CA ILE A 73 -1.91 13.00 5.03
C ILE A 73 -3.31 13.62 5.04
N GLU A 74 -4.07 13.41 6.12
CA GLU A 74 -5.33 14.13 6.35
C GLU A 74 -5.08 15.63 6.19
N GLN A 75 -5.63 16.20 5.12
CA GLN A 75 -5.44 17.61 4.85
C GLN A 75 -6.15 18.41 5.96
N PRO A 76 -5.50 19.43 6.55
CA PRO A 76 -6.14 20.23 7.59
C PRO A 76 -7.46 20.78 7.04
N GLN A 77 -8.57 20.62 7.76
CA GLN A 77 -9.92 20.97 7.29
C GLN A 77 -10.08 22.43 6.82
N SER A 78 -9.15 23.30 7.19
CA SER A 78 -9.08 24.71 6.81
C SER A 78 -8.35 24.99 5.49
N VAL A 79 -7.67 24.01 4.89
CA VAL A 79 -6.97 24.15 3.61
C VAL A 79 -7.86 23.64 2.49
N LYS A 80 -8.61 24.55 1.86
CA LYS A 80 -9.34 24.25 0.62
C LYS A 80 -8.35 24.36 -0.55
N PHE A 81 -7.95 23.21 -1.10
CA PHE A 81 -7.33 23.19 -2.41
C PHE A 81 -8.43 23.42 -3.46
N GLU A 82 -8.59 24.66 -3.90
CA GLU A 82 -9.37 24.93 -5.10
C GLU A 82 -8.56 24.45 -6.30
N SER A 83 -8.79 23.20 -6.74
CA SER A 83 -8.42 22.80 -8.09
C SER A 83 -9.34 23.57 -9.04
N LYS A 84 -8.90 24.75 -9.48
CA LYS A 84 -9.45 25.35 -10.69
C LYS A 84 -9.04 24.45 -11.85
N GLN A 85 -9.84 23.42 -12.11
CA GLN A 85 -9.90 22.84 -13.43
C GLN A 85 -10.28 24.00 -14.35
N LEU A 86 -9.30 24.48 -15.12
CA LEU A 86 -9.58 25.37 -16.23
C LEU A 86 -10.64 24.65 -17.08
N ASP A 87 -11.77 25.32 -17.35
CA ASP A 87 -12.85 24.87 -18.25
C ASP A 87 -12.30 24.70 -19.68
N SER A 88 -11.41 23.74 -19.83
CA SER A 88 -10.85 23.29 -21.08
C SER A 88 -11.89 22.32 -21.65
N LYS A 89 -12.72 22.83 -22.56
CA LYS A 89 -13.53 22.00 -23.46
C LYS A 89 -12.69 21.10 -24.39
N GLN A 90 -11.38 20.97 -24.15
CA GLN A 90 -10.49 20.07 -24.86
C GLN A 90 -10.14 18.86 -23.99
N PRO A 91 -10.15 17.64 -24.57
CA PRO A 91 -9.96 16.40 -23.83
C PRO A 91 -8.56 16.37 -23.22
N ASN A 92 -8.46 16.26 -21.89
CA ASN A 92 -7.30 15.86 -21.07
C ASN A 92 -5.94 15.81 -21.79
N GLN A 93 -5.50 16.92 -22.37
CA GLN A 93 -4.18 17.05 -22.99
C GLN A 93 -3.32 17.80 -21.98
N GLY A 94 -2.58 17.02 -21.19
CA GLY A 94 -1.78 17.52 -20.09
C GLY A 94 -0.73 18.51 -20.56
N ILE A 95 -0.67 19.66 -19.89
CA ILE A 95 0.44 20.59 -20.00
C ILE A 95 1.59 20.01 -19.17
N GLU A 96 2.70 19.67 -19.82
CA GLU A 96 3.86 19.09 -19.14
C GLU A 96 5.04 20.08 -19.07
N PRO A 97 5.83 20.03 -17.99
CA PRO A 97 7.08 20.77 -17.94
C PRO A 97 8.03 20.26 -19.03
N ILE A 98 8.82 21.17 -19.60
CA ILE A 98 9.77 20.80 -20.65
C ILE A 98 10.88 19.94 -20.03
N GLY A 99 11.04 18.70 -20.52
CA GLY A 99 12.10 17.77 -20.09
C GLY A 99 11.78 16.93 -18.85
N SER A 100 10.50 16.74 -18.52
CA SER A 100 10.08 16.07 -17.28
C SER A 100 9.08 14.95 -17.54
N ASP A 101 9.42 14.01 -18.43
CA ASP A 101 8.59 12.85 -18.75
C ASP A 101 8.17 12.12 -17.47
N GLY A 102 6.86 12.06 -17.20
CA GLY A 102 6.28 11.39 -16.04
C GLY A 102 6.39 12.13 -14.69
N LYS A 103 6.88 13.38 -14.68
CA LYS A 103 7.01 14.17 -13.44
C LYS A 103 6.02 15.33 -13.42
N LYS A 104 5.49 15.64 -12.23
CA LYS A 104 4.65 16.81 -11.98
C LYS A 104 5.47 17.93 -11.39
N PHE A 105 5.22 19.14 -11.88
CA PHE A 105 5.76 20.34 -11.26
C PHE A 105 4.97 20.65 -9.98
N VAL A 106 5.64 20.68 -8.84
CA VAL A 106 5.04 20.97 -7.54
C VAL A 106 5.64 22.25 -6.98
N LEU A 107 4.76 23.07 -6.42
CA LEU A 107 5.09 24.29 -5.69
C LEU A 107 4.67 24.12 -4.25
N MET A 108 5.62 24.31 -3.34
CA MET A 108 5.37 24.26 -1.91
C MET A 108 5.94 25.52 -1.25
N LEU A 109 5.07 26.26 -0.57
CA LEU A 109 5.45 27.33 0.33
C LEU A 109 4.98 26.93 1.72
N SER A 110 5.91 26.70 2.64
CA SER A 110 5.57 26.32 4.00
C SER A 110 6.50 27.01 4.99
N THR A 111 5.96 27.34 6.17
CA THR A 111 6.74 27.82 7.31
C THR A 111 7.53 26.70 8.01
N ASN A 112 7.23 25.43 7.71
CA ASN A 112 7.89 24.21 8.23
C ASN A 112 8.56 23.38 7.12
N SER A 113 8.94 24.03 6.02
CA SER A 113 9.41 23.39 4.79
C SER A 113 10.74 22.65 4.92
N ASP A 114 11.55 22.87 5.96
CA ASP A 114 12.74 22.05 6.22
C ASP A 114 12.39 20.64 6.65
N ALA A 115 11.45 20.50 7.59
CA ALA A 115 10.97 19.18 7.99
C ALA A 115 10.32 18.46 6.81
N ILE A 116 9.57 19.19 5.97
CA ILE A 116 8.87 18.60 4.82
C ILE A 116 9.82 18.25 3.67
N SER A 117 10.80 19.11 3.35
CA SER A 117 11.77 18.87 2.26
C SER A 117 12.78 17.79 2.63
N THR A 118 13.22 17.74 3.89
CA THR A 118 14.04 16.64 4.42
C THR A 118 13.23 15.35 4.49
N ALA A 119 11.95 15.40 4.88
CA ALA A 119 11.08 14.23 4.81
C ALA A 119 10.90 13.75 3.36
N PHE A 120 10.65 14.64 2.39
CA PHE A 120 10.55 14.28 0.97
C PHE A 120 11.84 13.66 0.43
N GLY A 121 13.01 14.26 0.70
CA GLY A 121 14.30 13.72 0.26
C GLY A 121 14.60 12.36 0.86
N ASN A 122 14.45 12.21 2.18
CA ASN A 122 14.69 10.94 2.88
C ASN A 122 13.66 9.86 2.51
N PHE A 123 12.42 10.25 2.20
CA PHE A 123 11.35 9.35 1.79
C PHE A 123 11.54 8.82 0.36
N VAL A 124 12.05 9.67 -0.55
CA VAL A 124 12.38 9.27 -1.93
C VAL A 124 13.63 8.38 -1.99
N GLU A 125 14.61 8.60 -1.11
CA GLU A 125 15.85 7.82 -1.09
C GLU A 125 15.73 6.48 -0.35
N SER A 126 14.84 6.35 0.62
CA SER A 126 14.75 5.14 1.44
C SER A 126 13.64 4.17 0.98
N LYS A 127 13.93 3.42 -0.09
CA LYS A 127 13.15 2.22 -0.46
C LYS A 127 13.01 1.25 0.72
N GLU A 128 14.01 1.20 1.59
CA GLU A 128 14.00 0.35 2.78
C GLU A 128 12.98 0.85 3.81
N THR A 129 12.92 2.16 4.09
CA THR A 129 11.92 2.74 5.00
C THR A 129 10.51 2.58 4.47
N GLN A 130 10.30 2.71 3.15
CA GLN A 130 9.00 2.42 2.53
C GLN A 130 8.58 0.96 2.73
N LEU A 131 9.52 0.01 2.58
CA LEU A 131 9.27 -1.41 2.86
C LEU A 131 8.99 -1.68 4.34
N TYR A 132 9.69 -1.00 5.27
CA TYR A 132 9.41 -1.13 6.71
C TYR A 132 8.07 -0.51 7.10
N LEU A 133 7.72 0.66 6.56
CA LEU A 133 6.42 1.29 6.80
C LEU A 133 5.28 0.44 6.24
N ALA A 134 5.44 -0.05 5.01
CA ALA A 134 4.48 -0.95 4.39
C ALA A 134 4.30 -2.24 5.21
N ARG A 135 5.37 -2.79 5.79
CA ARG A 135 5.29 -3.94 6.72
C ARG A 135 4.61 -3.61 8.04
N ILE A 136 4.76 -2.39 8.56
CA ILE A 136 4.10 -1.95 9.79
C ILE A 136 2.60 -1.71 9.55
N ILE A 137 2.25 -0.98 8.48
CA ILE A 137 0.86 -0.68 8.11
C ILE A 137 0.11 -1.98 7.77
N ASN A 138 0.77 -2.92 7.10
CA ASN A 138 0.18 -4.21 6.77
C ASN A 138 0.52 -5.32 7.77
N ARG A 139 0.98 -4.99 8.99
CA ARG A 139 1.44 -5.99 9.97
C ARG A 139 0.36 -7.02 10.25
N ASP A 140 -0.86 -6.58 10.51
CA ASP A 140 -1.96 -7.48 10.86
C ASP A 140 -2.34 -8.39 9.68
N LYS A 141 -2.36 -7.83 8.46
CA LYS A 141 -2.57 -8.60 7.24
C LYS A 141 -1.45 -9.60 6.96
N LEU A 142 -0.21 -9.27 7.29
CA LEU A 142 0.93 -10.17 7.17
C LEU A 142 0.86 -11.29 8.21
N ILE A 143 0.48 -11.00 9.45
CA ILE A 143 0.23 -12.01 10.49
C ILE A 143 -0.90 -12.94 10.04
N GLU A 144 -2.01 -12.39 9.56
CA GLU A 144 -3.14 -13.18 9.05
C GLU A 144 -2.72 -14.07 7.86
N LEU A 145 -1.93 -13.54 6.91
CA LEU A 145 -1.37 -14.32 5.81
C LEU A 145 -0.42 -15.42 6.28
N GLU A 146 0.35 -15.18 7.33
CA GLU A 146 1.25 -16.17 7.91
C GLU A 146 0.48 -17.26 8.65
N GLU A 147 -0.54 -16.90 9.43
CA GLU A 147 -1.48 -17.85 10.05
C GLU A 147 -2.23 -18.67 8.99
N MET A 148 -2.69 -18.03 7.91
CA MET A 148 -3.30 -18.71 6.78
C MET A 148 -2.33 -19.71 6.14
N LYS A 149 -1.08 -19.33 5.88
CA LYS A 149 -0.05 -20.25 5.34
C LYS A 149 0.26 -21.41 6.29
N VAL A 150 0.27 -21.17 7.60
CA VAL A 150 0.46 -22.24 8.59
C VAL A 150 -0.72 -23.20 8.55
N SER A 151 -1.96 -22.68 8.50
CA SER A 151 -3.17 -23.51 8.41
C SER A 151 -3.24 -24.28 7.09
N GLU A 152 -2.88 -23.66 5.97
CA GLU A 152 -2.82 -24.30 4.65
C GLU A 152 -1.78 -25.43 4.62
N ASN A 153 -0.58 -25.19 5.17
CA ASN A 153 0.45 -26.22 5.26
C ASN A 153 0.02 -27.37 6.16
N ALA A 154 -0.71 -27.10 7.24
CA ALA A 154 -1.27 -28.14 8.10
C ALA A 154 -2.32 -28.98 7.35
N GLU A 155 -3.19 -28.34 6.57
CA GLU A 155 -4.19 -29.02 5.73
C GLU A 155 -3.55 -29.79 4.57
N MET A 156 -2.51 -29.27 3.93
CA MET A 156 -1.74 -30.03 2.93
C MET A 156 -1.10 -31.29 3.53
N LYS A 157 -0.50 -31.18 4.72
CA LYS A 157 0.05 -32.35 5.43
C LYS A 157 -1.04 -33.35 5.81
N ARG A 158 -2.23 -32.88 6.18
CA ARG A 158 -3.41 -33.73 6.39
C ARG A 158 -3.81 -34.46 5.11
N ARG A 159 -4.01 -33.74 4.00
CA ARG A 159 -4.33 -34.33 2.68
C ARG A 159 -3.32 -35.37 2.25
N ASN A 160 -2.02 -35.08 2.35
CA ASN A 160 -0.96 -36.01 1.97
C ASN A 160 -0.99 -37.29 2.82
N ARG A 161 -1.27 -37.19 4.13
CA ARG A 161 -1.45 -38.38 4.97
C ARG A 161 -2.65 -39.21 4.53
N MET A 162 -3.74 -38.58 4.12
CA MET A 162 -4.92 -39.28 3.63
C MET A 162 -4.64 -40.00 2.29
N ILE A 163 -3.90 -39.35 1.39
CA ILE A 163 -3.45 -39.96 0.13
C ILE A 163 -2.57 -41.19 0.43
N ILE A 164 -1.56 -41.04 1.28
CA ILE A 164 -0.67 -42.15 1.67
C ILE A 164 -1.45 -43.29 2.32
N LEU A 165 -2.44 -42.98 3.17
CA LEU A 165 -3.31 -43.98 3.79
C LEU A 165 -4.12 -44.73 2.72
N GLY A 166 -4.68 -44.02 1.74
CA GLY A 166 -5.38 -44.62 0.60
C GLY A 166 -4.47 -45.45 -0.30
N GLU A 167 -3.26 -45.01 -0.58
CA GLU A 167 -2.27 -45.77 -1.35
C GLU A 167 -1.85 -47.04 -0.62
N ASN A 168 -1.48 -46.93 0.67
CA ASN A 168 -1.16 -48.08 1.51
C ASN A 168 -2.32 -49.07 1.55
N TYR A 169 -3.55 -48.54 1.60
CA TYR A 169 -4.76 -49.35 1.58
C TYR A 169 -4.90 -50.13 0.28
N LEU A 170 -4.86 -49.43 -0.87
CA LEU A 170 -4.95 -50.04 -2.20
C LEU A 170 -3.84 -51.07 -2.43
N ASN A 171 -2.62 -50.76 -2.02
CA ASN A 171 -1.47 -51.66 -2.14
C ASN A 171 -1.56 -52.87 -1.20
N SER A 172 -2.32 -52.77 -0.10
CA SER A 172 -2.52 -53.88 0.83
C SER A 172 -3.55 -54.89 0.35
N ILE A 173 -4.34 -54.59 -0.69
CA ILE A 173 -5.31 -55.52 -1.26
C ILE A 173 -4.60 -56.39 -2.29
N THR A 174 -4.46 -57.68 -2.01
CA THR A 174 -3.96 -58.66 -2.98
C THR A 174 -5.12 -59.40 -3.64
N VAL A 175 -4.95 -59.82 -4.90
CA VAL A 175 -6.00 -60.49 -5.71
C VAL A 175 -6.46 -61.83 -5.08
N SER A 176 -5.64 -62.40 -4.20
CA SER A 176 -5.90 -63.67 -3.50
C SER A 176 -6.65 -63.54 -2.17
N GLU A 177 -7.05 -62.34 -1.74
CA GLU A 177 -7.71 -62.18 -0.43
C GLU A 177 -9.16 -62.66 -0.43
N SER A 178 -9.61 -63.13 0.73
CA SER A 178 -11.02 -63.46 0.92
C SER A 178 -11.88 -62.18 0.87
N PRO A 179 -13.13 -62.27 0.38
CA PRO A 179 -14.05 -61.13 0.35
C PRO A 179 -14.23 -60.46 1.72
N GLU A 180 -14.17 -61.23 2.81
CA GLU A 180 -14.30 -60.71 4.17
C GLU A 180 -13.07 -59.89 4.61
N SER A 181 -11.85 -60.31 4.23
CA SER A 181 -10.63 -59.52 4.46
C SER A 181 -10.74 -58.16 3.77
N ILE A 182 -11.16 -58.16 2.50
CA ILE A 182 -11.38 -56.93 1.72
C ILE A 182 -12.42 -56.05 2.39
N ARG A 183 -13.55 -56.62 2.86
CA ARG A 183 -14.61 -55.89 3.56
C ARG A 183 -14.12 -55.18 4.83
N ILE A 184 -13.41 -55.90 5.69
CA ILE A 184 -12.87 -55.36 6.96
C ILE A 184 -11.91 -54.21 6.69
N LYS A 185 -10.99 -54.44 5.74
CA LYS A 185 -10.06 -53.42 5.26
C LYS A 185 -10.84 -52.19 4.77
N LEU A 186 -11.89 -52.37 3.98
CA LEU A 186 -12.59 -51.26 3.34
C LEU A 186 -13.35 -50.43 4.37
N LEU A 187 -13.94 -51.08 5.37
CA LEU A 187 -14.55 -50.42 6.52
C LEU A 187 -13.53 -49.63 7.34
N ALA A 188 -12.33 -50.18 7.57
CA ALA A 188 -11.26 -49.45 8.27
C ALA A 188 -10.84 -48.17 7.51
N TYR A 189 -10.72 -48.25 6.18
CA TYR A 189 -10.44 -47.09 5.34
C TYR A 189 -11.57 -46.05 5.39
N LEU A 190 -12.83 -46.49 5.31
CA LEU A 190 -13.99 -45.60 5.38
C LEU A 190 -14.12 -44.92 6.75
N ASN A 191 -13.81 -45.62 7.84
CA ASN A 191 -13.77 -45.05 9.19
C ASN A 191 -12.67 -44.00 9.33
N ALA A 192 -11.45 -44.30 8.84
CA ALA A 192 -10.34 -43.33 8.82
C ALA A 192 -10.67 -42.10 7.96
N THR A 193 -11.39 -42.30 6.85
CA THR A 193 -11.88 -41.20 6.02
C THR A 193 -12.90 -40.35 6.76
N ALA A 194 -13.88 -40.95 7.44
CA ALA A 194 -14.88 -40.21 8.21
C ALA A 194 -14.24 -39.40 9.36
N GLU A 195 -13.25 -40.00 10.05
CA GLU A 195 -12.43 -39.32 11.07
C GLU A 195 -11.64 -38.14 10.47
N TYR A 196 -11.04 -38.30 9.28
CA TYR A 196 -10.35 -37.22 8.57
C TYR A 196 -11.26 -35.99 8.35
N PHE A 197 -12.53 -36.23 8.04
CA PHE A 197 -13.54 -35.17 7.90
C PHE A 197 -14.12 -34.70 9.24
N GLY A 198 -13.51 -35.06 10.38
CA GLY A 198 -13.90 -34.62 11.73
C GLY A 198 -15.20 -35.24 12.23
N ASN A 199 -15.66 -36.32 11.60
CA ASN A 199 -16.86 -37.05 11.99
C ASN A 199 -16.50 -38.53 12.21
N PRO A 200 -15.79 -38.88 13.30
CA PRO A 200 -15.42 -40.25 13.55
C PRO A 200 -16.66 -41.15 13.58
N GLN A 201 -16.66 -42.19 12.75
CA GLN A 201 -17.70 -43.20 12.67
C GLN A 201 -17.08 -44.59 12.86
N ASN A 202 -17.87 -45.52 13.38
CA ASN A 202 -17.50 -46.92 13.51
C ASN A 202 -18.39 -47.76 12.60
N PHE A 203 -18.22 -47.64 11.29
CA PHE A 203 -18.93 -48.45 10.32
C PHE A 203 -18.58 -49.92 10.51
N THR A 204 -19.59 -50.73 10.80
CA THR A 204 -19.50 -52.20 10.85
C THR A 204 -20.01 -52.85 9.56
N ASP A 205 -20.68 -52.06 8.72
CA ASP A 205 -21.35 -52.49 7.49
C ASP A 205 -21.14 -51.47 6.35
N LEU A 206 -20.98 -51.98 5.12
CA LEU A 206 -20.69 -51.15 3.95
C LEU A 206 -21.91 -50.36 3.49
N GLY A 207 -23.12 -50.87 3.66
CA GLY A 207 -24.35 -50.15 3.32
C GLY A 207 -24.56 -48.94 4.23
N VAL A 208 -24.26 -49.08 5.53
CA VAL A 208 -24.28 -47.97 6.49
C VAL A 208 -23.25 -46.90 6.12
N ALA A 209 -22.02 -47.31 5.81
CA ALA A 209 -20.98 -46.40 5.37
C ALA A 209 -21.37 -45.67 4.07
N GLN A 210 -21.84 -46.41 3.06
CA GLN A 210 -22.28 -45.85 1.79
C GLN A 210 -23.38 -44.80 1.97
N LYS A 211 -24.40 -45.11 2.77
CA LYS A 211 -25.49 -44.17 3.06
C LYS A 211 -24.95 -42.90 3.72
N TRP A 212 -24.07 -43.05 4.71
CA TRP A 212 -23.44 -41.90 5.37
C TRP A 212 -22.68 -41.00 4.39
N PHE A 213 -21.84 -41.58 3.52
CA PHE A 213 -21.10 -40.81 2.51
C PHE A 213 -22.02 -40.11 1.50
N MET A 214 -23.15 -40.72 1.15
CA MET A 214 -24.17 -40.11 0.29
C MET A 214 -24.86 -38.94 0.97
N ASP A 215 -25.28 -39.11 2.22
CA ASP A 215 -25.98 -38.10 3.01
C ASP A 215 -25.06 -36.91 3.33
N ASN A 216 -23.76 -37.16 3.52
CA ASN A 216 -22.76 -36.14 3.84
C ASN A 216 -22.01 -35.59 2.61
N ARG A 217 -22.29 -36.05 1.39
CA ARG A 217 -21.53 -35.73 0.17
C ARG A 217 -21.25 -34.23 0.00
N ASN A 218 -22.26 -33.38 0.20
CA ASN A 218 -22.11 -31.93 0.03
C ASN A 218 -21.17 -31.31 1.08
N SER A 219 -21.20 -31.82 2.31
CA SER A 219 -20.30 -31.36 3.38
C SER A 219 -18.85 -31.80 3.16
N LEU A 220 -18.65 -32.92 2.47
CA LEU A 220 -17.32 -33.47 2.16
C LEU A 220 -16.66 -32.75 0.99
N ILE A 221 -17.44 -32.25 0.02
CA ILE A 221 -16.93 -31.54 -1.16
C ILE A 221 -16.63 -30.06 -0.86
N ASN A 222 -17.40 -29.44 0.03
CA ASN A 222 -17.32 -28.00 0.29
C ASN A 222 -16.35 -27.62 1.43
N ARG A 223 -15.50 -28.55 1.87
CA ARG A 223 -14.44 -28.33 2.86
C ARG A 223 -13.08 -28.36 2.19
#